data_AF-A0A3D0SQ04-F1
#
_entry.id   AF-A0A3D0SQ04-F1
#
_cell.length_a   1.000
_cell.length_b   1.000
_cell.length_c   1.000
_cell.angle_alpha   90.00
_cell.angle_beta   90.00
_cell.angle_gamma   90.00
#
_symmetry.space_group_name_H-M   'P 1'
#
loop_
_entity.id
_entity.type
_entity.pdbx_description
1 polymer ?
#
loop_
_entity_poly.entity_id
_entity_poly.type
_entity_poly.pdbx_seq_one_letter_code
_entity_poly.pdbx_strand_id
1 'polypeptide(L)'
;LDHAKKGVSEVARNVRQASRFLDELVAGASQEEIEQGLPLPGTLGPRGKSAGGRLYFQIRPTHLSPSIPLPGNTPDHDILGMALTLRQDHPLRQVTLVSKDINLRIKAAILGIHAEDYYSDQALDDVNLLYGGLCDLPADFWEMHGRELDSWKESGRTFYRVSGPGVVNWHPNQGLFPADNGPAFIVRQRRGQEAVIEILKDYTA
;
A
#
# COMPACT_ATOMS: atom_id res chain seq x y z
N LEU A 1 5.07 6.54 8.73
CA LEU A 1 4.93 6.13 7.30
C LEU A 1 5.43 7.21 6.34
N ASP A 2 4.99 8.46 6.47
CA ASP A 2 5.33 9.51 5.49
C ASP A 2 6.83 9.79 5.34
N HIS A 3 7.57 9.80 6.45
CA HIS A 3 9.03 9.96 6.45
C HIS A 3 9.79 8.89 5.64
N ALA A 4 9.22 7.68 5.51
CA ALA A 4 9.85 6.56 4.82
C ALA A 4 9.45 6.46 3.34
N LYS A 5 8.64 7.37 2.80
CA LYS A 5 8.24 7.39 1.37
C LYS A 5 9.33 7.93 0.43
N LYS A 6 10.37 8.58 0.97
CA LYS A 6 11.41 9.26 0.20
C LYS A 6 12.49 8.28 -0.26
N GLY A 7 12.75 8.25 -1.57
CA GLY A 7 13.81 7.45 -2.19
C GLY A 7 13.30 6.26 -3.02
N VAL A 8 14.26 5.54 -3.60
CA VAL A 8 14.07 4.41 -4.53
C VAL A 8 14.27 3.05 -3.81
N SER A 9 14.41 3.05 -2.49
CA SER A 9 14.62 1.83 -1.72
C SER A 9 13.37 0.94 -1.71
N GLU A 10 13.59 -0.36 -1.48
CA GLU A 10 12.52 -1.33 -1.25
C GLU A 10 11.61 -0.89 -0.08
N VAL A 11 12.19 -0.34 0.99
CA VAL A 11 11.44 0.23 2.12
C VAL A 11 10.48 1.33 1.65
N ALA A 12 10.96 2.26 0.82
CA ALA A 12 10.11 3.32 0.28
C ALA A 12 9.02 2.78 -0.66
N ARG A 13 9.31 1.71 -1.41
CA ARG A 13 8.31 1.00 -2.21
C ARG A 13 7.21 0.38 -1.33
N ASN A 14 7.60 -0.38 -0.30
CA ASN A 14 6.68 -1.07 0.60
C ASN A 14 5.78 -0.07 1.36
N VAL A 15 6.34 1.07 1.78
CA VAL A 15 5.59 2.15 2.42
C VAL A 15 4.56 2.76 1.48
N ARG A 16 4.90 2.98 0.20
CA ARG A 16 3.95 3.48 -0.80
C ARG A 16 2.82 2.48 -1.04
N GLN A 17 3.14 1.19 -1.15
CA GLN A 17 2.15 0.13 -1.32
C GLN A 17 1.20 0.03 -0.12
N ALA A 18 1.73 -0.01 1.10
CA ALA A 18 0.91 0.00 2.31
C ALA A 18 0.01 1.24 2.38
N SER A 19 0.52 2.42 1.97
CA SER A 19 -0.29 3.64 1.94
C SER A 19 -1.44 3.54 0.94
N ARG A 20 -1.22 2.95 -0.24
CA ARG A 20 -2.28 2.76 -1.26
C ARG A 20 -3.35 1.79 -0.77
N PHE A 21 -2.94 0.67 -0.16
CA PHE A 21 -3.89 -0.29 0.39
C PHE A 21 -4.78 0.35 1.47
N LEU A 22 -4.20 1.18 2.34
CA LEU A 22 -4.97 1.95 3.31
C LEU A 22 -5.89 2.98 2.64
N ASP A 23 -5.42 3.66 1.59
CA ASP A 23 -6.22 4.64 0.83
C ASP A 23 -7.41 3.97 0.13
N GLU A 24 -7.21 2.81 -0.50
CA GLU A 24 -8.27 2.00 -1.13
C GLU A 24 -9.30 1.51 -0.13
N LEU A 25 -8.89 1.10 1.07
CA LEU A 25 -9.83 0.70 2.12
C LEU A 25 -10.68 1.87 2.63
N VAL A 26 -10.07 3.05 2.74
CA VAL A 26 -10.75 4.27 3.23
C VAL A 26 -11.57 4.95 2.12
N ALA A 27 -11.23 4.73 0.85
CA ALA A 27 -11.89 5.34 -0.30
C ALA A 27 -13.38 4.97 -0.33
N GLY A 28 -14.23 5.96 -0.03
CA GLY A 28 -15.69 5.81 -0.02
C GLY A 28 -16.29 5.41 1.33
N ALA A 29 -15.48 5.24 2.37
CA ALA A 29 -15.96 4.98 3.73
C ALA A 29 -16.41 6.27 4.43
N SER A 30 -17.56 6.23 5.12
CA SER A 30 -18.03 7.31 5.99
C SER A 30 -17.24 7.36 7.30
N GLN A 31 -17.34 8.48 8.04
CA GLN A 31 -16.70 8.59 9.35
C GLN A 31 -17.20 7.50 10.31
N GLU A 32 -18.51 7.21 10.31
CA GLU A 32 -19.12 6.16 11.13
C GLU A 32 -18.59 4.77 10.77
N GLU A 33 -18.35 4.49 9.48
CA GLU A 33 -17.79 3.22 9.03
C GLU A 33 -16.34 3.04 9.48
N ILE A 34 -15.54 4.11 9.43
CA ILE A 34 -14.17 4.13 9.94
C ILE A 34 -14.14 3.88 11.45
N GLU A 35 -15.06 4.50 12.21
CA GLU A 35 -15.20 4.28 13.66
C GLU A 35 -15.58 2.84 14.01
N GLN A 36 -16.44 2.21 13.22
CA GLN A 36 -16.84 0.82 13.39
C GLN A 36 -15.79 -0.18 12.89
N GLY A 37 -14.77 0.29 12.16
CA GLY A 37 -13.71 -0.48 11.54
C GLY A 37 -14.05 -0.90 10.11
N LEU A 38 -13.06 -0.89 9.23
CA LEU A 38 -13.24 -1.21 7.81
C LEU A 38 -13.04 -2.72 7.60
N PRO A 39 -13.91 -3.40 6.83
CA PRO A 39 -13.72 -4.82 6.54
C PRO A 39 -12.40 -5.03 5.79
N LEU A 40 -11.58 -5.97 6.27
CA LEU A 40 -10.40 -6.41 5.53
C LEU A 40 -10.85 -7.35 4.41
N PRO A 41 -10.30 -7.21 3.19
CA PRO A 41 -10.54 -8.17 2.12
C PRO A 41 -10.09 -9.54 2.61
N GLY A 42 -11.00 -10.52 2.54
CA GLY A 42 -10.74 -11.86 3.05
C GLY A 42 -9.55 -12.48 2.32
N THR A 43 -8.53 -12.89 3.06
CA THR A 43 -7.42 -13.66 2.50
C THR A 43 -7.70 -15.15 2.69
N LEU A 44 -7.21 -15.96 1.77
CA LEU A 44 -7.21 -17.42 1.97
C LEU A 44 -6.23 -17.71 3.10
N GLY A 45 -6.75 -18.08 4.27
CA GLY A 45 -5.91 -18.51 5.38
C GLY A 45 -5.19 -19.83 5.07
N PRO A 46 -4.21 -20.25 5.90
CA PRO A 46 -3.36 -21.43 5.68
C PRO A 46 -4.09 -22.78 5.50
N ARG A 47 -5.42 -22.81 5.68
CA ARG A 47 -6.27 -24.01 5.53
C ARG A 47 -7.44 -23.79 4.57
N GLY A 48 -7.36 -22.81 3.67
CA GLY A 48 -8.44 -22.48 2.73
C GLY A 48 -9.69 -21.89 3.39
N LYS A 49 -9.61 -21.52 4.68
CA LYS A 49 -10.67 -20.76 5.36
C LYS A 49 -10.46 -19.29 5.09
N SER A 50 -11.52 -18.59 4.69
CA SER A 50 -11.51 -17.14 4.58
C SER A 50 -11.15 -16.54 5.95
N ALA A 51 -9.97 -15.92 6.03
CA ALA A 51 -9.54 -15.15 7.18
C ALA A 51 -10.06 -13.72 6.95
N GLY A 52 -11.20 -13.42 7.55
CA GLY A 52 -11.77 -12.08 7.58
C GLY A 52 -11.33 -11.32 8.84
N GLY A 53 -11.50 -10.00 8.81
CA GLY A 53 -11.26 -9.13 9.96
C GLY A 53 -11.76 -7.73 9.68
N ARG A 54 -11.61 -6.84 10.66
CA ARG A 54 -11.81 -5.40 10.46
C ARG A 54 -10.55 -4.65 10.86
N LEU A 55 -10.17 -3.68 10.04
CA LEU A 55 -9.12 -2.71 10.30
C LEU A 55 -9.70 -1.55 11.10
N TYR A 56 -9.11 -1.27 12.25
CA TYR A 56 -9.46 -0.12 13.08
C TYR A 56 -8.34 0.91 13.02
N PHE A 57 -8.70 2.17 12.78
CA PHE A 57 -7.76 3.27 12.93
C PHE A 57 -7.82 3.80 14.35
N GLN A 58 -6.65 4.02 14.95
CA GLN A 58 -6.58 4.78 16.18
C GLN A 58 -6.90 6.25 15.88
N ILE A 59 -8.12 6.65 16.21
CA ILE A 59 -8.60 8.04 16.08
C ILE A 59 -8.78 8.72 17.44
N ARG A 60 -8.83 7.94 18.53
CA ARG A 60 -8.96 8.45 19.90
C ARG A 60 -7.60 8.51 20.58
N PRO A 61 -7.36 9.54 21.42
CA PRO A 61 -6.17 9.60 22.25
C PRO A 61 -6.08 8.34 23.12
N THR A 62 -4.87 7.79 23.25
CA THR A 62 -4.62 6.73 24.22
C THR A 62 -4.78 7.31 25.63
N HIS A 63 -5.69 6.76 26.42
CA HIS A 63 -5.95 7.25 27.78
C HIS A 63 -5.04 6.59 28.84
N LEU A 64 -4.34 5.51 28.46
CA LEU A 64 -3.45 4.77 29.35
C LEU A 64 -2.01 4.88 28.87
N SER A 65 -1.17 5.48 29.71
CA SER A 65 0.28 5.33 29.59
C SER A 65 0.73 4.08 30.34
N PRO A 66 1.76 3.37 29.87
CA PRO A 66 2.38 2.31 30.65
C PRO A 66 2.73 2.84 32.05
N SER A 67 2.23 2.18 33.09
CA SER A 67 2.47 2.56 34.49
C SER A 67 3.92 2.32 34.94
N ILE A 68 4.72 1.67 34.10
CA ILE A 68 6.13 1.38 34.32
C ILE A 68 6.96 2.33 33.44
N PRO A 69 7.96 3.05 33.99
CA PRO A 69 8.90 3.81 33.17
C PRO A 69 9.71 2.86 32.30
N LEU A 70 9.26 2.67 31.07
CA LEU A 70 9.93 1.82 30.09
C LEU A 70 10.96 2.67 29.33
N PRO A 71 12.25 2.32 29.32
CA PRO A 71 13.22 3.00 28.47
C PRO A 71 12.86 2.80 26.99
N GLY A 72 12.83 3.89 26.21
CA GLY A 72 12.47 3.81 24.80
C GLY A 72 11.92 5.10 24.20
N ASN A 73 11.55 5.00 22.93
CA ASN A 73 11.06 6.09 22.11
C ASN A 73 9.55 6.24 22.27
N THR A 74 9.03 7.47 22.13
CA THR A 74 7.58 7.79 22.28
C THR A 74 6.63 6.86 21.50
N PRO A 75 6.93 6.44 20.25
CA PRO A 75 6.03 5.57 19.49
C PRO A 75 5.80 4.19 20.10
N ASP A 76 6.82 3.61 20.78
CA ASP A 76 6.66 2.31 21.45
C ASP A 76 5.65 2.42 22.60
N HIS A 77 5.71 3.53 23.35
CA HIS A 77 4.81 3.79 24.46
C HIS A 77 3.37 3.98 23.98
N ASP A 78 3.18 4.66 22.85
CA ASP A 78 1.86 4.86 22.25
C ASP A 78 1.22 3.51 21.83
N ILE A 79 2.01 2.65 21.18
CA ILE A 79 1.56 1.31 20.75
C ILE A 79 1.20 0.45 21.97
N LEU A 80 2.05 0.41 22.99
CA LEU A 80 1.81 -0.36 24.22
C LEU A 80 0.62 0.18 25.01
N GLY A 81 0.49 1.50 25.11
CA GLY A 81 -0.65 2.16 25.74
C GLY A 81 -1.97 1.80 25.05
N MET A 82 -1.98 1.79 23.72
CA MET A 82 -3.17 1.39 22.96
C MET A 82 -3.52 -0.08 23.19
N ALA A 83 -2.54 -0.98 23.18
CA ALA A 83 -2.78 -2.39 23.49
C ALA A 83 -3.35 -2.60 24.91
N LEU A 84 -2.89 -1.81 25.89
CA LEU A 84 -3.46 -1.80 27.24
C LEU A 84 -4.92 -1.29 27.25
N THR A 85 -5.21 -0.21 26.54
CA THR A 85 -6.57 0.35 26.42
C THR A 85 -7.52 -0.67 25.79
N LEU A 86 -7.13 -1.29 24.68
CA LEU A 86 -7.94 -2.33 24.02
C LEU A 86 -8.22 -3.53 24.95
N ARG A 87 -7.25 -3.92 25.78
CA ARG A 87 -7.43 -5.02 26.73
C ARG A 87 -8.43 -4.66 27.83
N GLN A 88 -8.45 -3.40 28.28
CA GLN A 88 -9.42 -2.92 29.27
C GLN A 88 -10.82 -2.76 28.68
N ASP A 89 -10.92 -2.19 27.47
CA ASP A 89 -12.21 -1.94 26.80
C ASP A 89 -12.86 -3.25 26.31
N HIS A 90 -12.07 -4.29 26.08
CA HIS A 90 -12.53 -5.57 25.56
C HIS A 90 -12.00 -6.77 26.39
N PRO A 91 -12.43 -6.93 27.65
CA PRO A 91 -11.90 -7.95 28.56
C PRO A 91 -12.18 -9.39 28.12
N LEU A 92 -13.17 -9.60 27.23
CA LEU A 92 -13.52 -10.90 26.66
C LEU A 92 -12.76 -11.23 25.37
N ARG A 93 -11.91 -10.32 24.87
CA ARG A 93 -11.14 -10.52 23.64
C ARG A 93 -9.66 -10.54 23.97
N GLN A 94 -8.93 -11.47 23.35
CA GLN A 94 -7.47 -11.49 23.44
C GLN A 94 -6.90 -10.37 22.57
N VAL A 95 -6.06 -9.53 23.17
CA VAL A 95 -5.29 -8.51 22.47
C VAL A 95 -3.87 -9.02 22.28
N THR A 96 -3.44 -9.11 21.02
CA THR A 96 -2.12 -9.60 20.63
C THR A 96 -1.33 -8.48 19.96
N LEU A 97 -0.13 -8.20 20.45
CA LEU A 97 0.83 -7.33 19.79
C LEU A 97 1.71 -8.15 18.82
N VAL A 98 1.62 -7.87 17.53
CA VAL A 98 2.46 -8.53 16.51
C VAL A 98 3.57 -7.58 16.10
N SER A 99 4.84 -8.00 16.22
CA SER A 99 5.99 -7.18 15.84
C SER A 99 7.23 -8.00 15.52
N LYS A 100 8.07 -7.51 14.60
CA LYS A 100 9.44 -8.03 14.40
C LYS A 100 10.43 -7.57 15.49
N ASP A 101 10.15 -6.45 16.16
CA ASP A 101 11.06 -5.88 17.16
C ASP A 101 11.01 -6.69 18.48
N ILE A 102 12.13 -7.31 18.83
CA ILE A 102 12.27 -8.13 20.05
C ILE A 102 12.09 -7.27 21.31
N ASN A 103 12.61 -6.04 21.34
CA ASN A 103 12.51 -5.17 22.52
C ASN A 103 11.06 -4.78 22.78
N LEU A 104 10.32 -4.45 21.72
CA LEU A 104 8.90 -4.11 21.85
C LEU A 104 8.08 -5.30 22.37
N ARG A 105 8.36 -6.51 21.87
CA ARG A 105 7.71 -7.75 22.35
C ARG A 105 8.03 -8.04 23.83
N ILE A 106 9.27 -7.85 24.25
CA ILE A 106 9.67 -8.00 25.67
C ILE A 106 8.91 -7.01 26.56
N LYS A 107 8.82 -5.73 26.14
CA LYS A 107 8.07 -4.71 26.87
C LYS A 107 6.59 -5.06 27.00
N ALA A 108 5.97 -5.56 25.92
CA ALA A 108 4.59 -6.01 25.92
C ALA A 108 4.37 -7.16 26.91
N ALA A 109 5.25 -8.17 26.90
CA ALA A 109 5.19 -9.29 27.83
C ALA A 109 5.29 -8.85 29.29
N ILE A 110 6.19 -7.90 29.62
CA ILE A 110 6.30 -7.32 30.97
C ILE A 110 5.00 -6.63 31.41
N LEU A 111 4.27 -6.00 30.48
CA LEU A 111 2.97 -5.37 30.73
C LEU A 111 1.78 -6.37 30.70
N GLY A 112 2.05 -7.66 30.51
CA GLY A 112 1.04 -8.72 30.40
C GLY A 112 0.22 -8.63 29.12
N ILE A 113 0.74 -7.99 28.07
CA ILE A 113 0.15 -8.02 26.72
C ILE A 113 0.73 -9.25 26.02
N HIS A 114 -0.13 -10.09 25.46
CA HIS A 114 0.31 -11.21 24.63
C HIS A 114 1.00 -10.67 23.38
N ALA A 115 2.20 -11.16 23.07
CA ALA A 115 2.99 -10.67 21.96
C ALA A 115 3.48 -11.83 21.09
N GLU A 116 3.39 -11.65 19.78
CA GLU A 116 3.77 -12.65 18.78
C GLU A 116 4.81 -12.08 17.82
N ASP A 117 5.71 -12.96 17.37
CA ASP A 117 6.62 -12.59 16.28
C ASP A 117 5.83 -12.43 14.99
N TYR A 118 6.20 -11.44 14.20
CA TYR A 118 5.81 -11.43 12.81
C TYR A 118 6.67 -12.46 12.06
N TYR A 119 6.22 -13.71 12.01
CA TYR A 119 6.77 -14.72 11.11
C TYR A 119 5.99 -14.70 9.79
N SER A 120 6.65 -14.20 8.74
CA SER A 120 6.20 -14.40 7.36
C SER A 120 6.98 -15.59 6.81
N ASP A 121 6.50 -16.81 7.05
CA ASP A 121 7.02 -18.00 6.36
C ASP A 121 6.71 -18.00 4.85
N GLN A 122 5.93 -17.02 4.38
CA GLN A 122 5.84 -16.70 2.96
C GLN A 122 7.02 -15.82 2.57
N ALA A 123 8.16 -16.46 2.35
CA ALA A 123 9.05 -15.97 1.31
C ALA A 123 8.28 -16.09 -0.02
N LEU A 124 7.76 -14.96 -0.52
CA LEU A 124 7.62 -14.70 -1.95
C LEU A 124 6.49 -15.40 -2.75
N ASP A 125 5.33 -15.75 -2.17
CA ASP A 125 4.23 -16.29 -3.02
C ASP A 125 3.43 -15.22 -3.77
N ASP A 126 3.52 -13.95 -3.37
CA ASP A 126 2.67 -12.89 -3.91
C ASP A 126 3.47 -11.75 -4.55
N VAL A 127 4.43 -12.09 -5.40
CA VAL A 127 5.05 -11.12 -6.33
C VAL A 127 3.98 -10.45 -7.21
N ASN A 128 2.82 -11.09 -7.40
CA ASN A 128 1.66 -10.56 -8.10
C ASN A 128 0.81 -9.56 -7.30
N LEU A 129 0.88 -9.54 -5.95
CA LEU A 129 0.26 -8.45 -5.16
C LEU A 129 1.18 -7.23 -5.03
N LEU A 130 2.46 -7.38 -5.34
CA LEU A 130 3.34 -6.25 -5.52
C LEU A 130 2.98 -5.59 -6.86
N TYR A 131 2.63 -4.31 -6.82
CA TYR A 131 2.40 -3.55 -8.04
C TYR A 131 3.65 -3.61 -8.92
N GLY A 132 3.58 -4.36 -10.01
CA GLY A 132 4.73 -4.69 -10.86
C GLY A 132 5.33 -3.51 -11.61
N GLY A 133 4.71 -2.32 -11.51
CA GLY A 133 5.06 -1.17 -12.35
C GLY A 133 4.61 -1.34 -13.79
N LEU A 134 3.73 -2.31 -14.06
CA LEU A 134 3.16 -2.64 -15.36
C LEU A 134 1.66 -2.37 -15.31
N CYS A 135 1.10 -1.88 -16.40
CA CYS A 135 -0.34 -1.76 -16.58
C CYS A 135 -0.69 -2.17 -18.01
N ASP A 136 -1.65 -3.07 -18.12
CA ASP A 136 -2.22 -3.42 -19.40
C ASP A 136 -3.13 -2.29 -19.87
N LEU A 137 -2.95 -1.86 -21.11
CA LEU A 137 -3.85 -0.92 -21.76
C LEU A 137 -4.98 -1.72 -22.42
N PRO A 138 -6.25 -1.31 -22.25
CA PRO A 138 -7.36 -1.98 -22.88
C PRO A 138 -7.26 -1.85 -24.41
N ALA A 139 -7.84 -2.80 -25.15
CA ALA A 139 -7.73 -2.84 -26.61
C ALA A 139 -8.31 -1.58 -27.29
N ASP A 140 -9.30 -0.95 -26.66
CA ASP A 140 -9.94 0.29 -27.10
C ASP A 140 -9.19 1.56 -26.69
N PHE A 141 -8.01 1.45 -26.04
CA PHE A 141 -7.25 2.59 -25.55
C PHE A 141 -7.00 3.65 -26.63
N TRP A 142 -6.55 3.23 -27.82
CA TRP A 142 -6.31 4.16 -28.93
C TRP A 142 -7.59 4.75 -29.52
N GLU A 143 -8.72 4.04 -29.43
CA GLU A 143 -10.01 4.55 -29.91
C GLU A 143 -10.57 5.61 -28.95
N MET A 144 -10.39 5.41 -27.64
CA MET A 144 -10.78 6.37 -26.60
C MET A 144 -9.91 7.62 -26.58
N HIS A 145 -8.60 7.47 -26.80
CA HIS A 145 -7.61 8.55 -26.63
C HIS A 145 -7.06 9.10 -27.95
N GLY A 146 -7.43 8.53 -29.10
CA GLY A 146 -6.85 8.85 -30.41
C GLY A 146 -7.32 10.17 -31.03
N ARG A 147 -8.39 10.79 -30.51
CA ARG A 147 -8.93 12.05 -31.09
C ARG A 147 -8.11 13.30 -30.76
N GLU A 148 -7.33 13.29 -29.68
CA GLU A 148 -6.49 14.42 -29.22
C GLU A 148 -5.04 13.99 -28.93
N LEU A 149 -4.53 13.03 -29.72
CA LEU A 149 -3.21 12.47 -29.51
C LEU A 149 -2.12 13.33 -30.14
N ASP A 150 -1.36 14.06 -29.33
CA ASP A 150 -0.15 14.73 -29.78
C ASP A 150 1.02 13.74 -29.81
N SER A 151 1.65 13.55 -30.97
CA SER A 151 2.86 12.72 -31.10
C SER A 151 4.03 13.54 -31.63
N TRP A 152 5.22 13.33 -31.06
CA TRP A 152 6.44 13.97 -31.54
C TRP A 152 7.64 13.03 -31.39
N LYS A 153 8.69 13.33 -32.16
CA LYS A 153 9.98 12.64 -32.07
C LYS A 153 11.03 13.60 -31.54
N GLU A 154 11.76 13.18 -30.53
CA GLU A 154 12.86 13.94 -29.95
C GLU A 154 14.03 12.99 -29.71
N SER A 155 15.22 13.36 -30.21
CA SER A 155 16.46 12.56 -30.04
C SER A 155 16.32 11.07 -30.40
N GLY A 156 15.57 10.76 -31.47
CA GLY A 156 15.34 9.39 -31.93
C GLY A 156 14.42 8.54 -31.03
N ARG A 157 13.66 9.18 -30.14
CA ARG A 157 12.62 8.58 -29.30
C ARG A 157 11.27 9.14 -29.71
N THR A 158 10.23 8.33 -29.62
CA THR A 158 8.86 8.72 -29.99
C THR A 158 8.06 8.89 -28.72
N PHE A 159 7.43 10.05 -28.58
CA PHE A 159 6.61 10.42 -27.44
C PHE A 159 5.17 10.66 -27.88
N TYR A 160 4.24 10.35 -26.98
CA TYR A 160 2.83 10.63 -27.12
C TYR A 160 2.34 11.37 -25.89
N ARG A 161 1.46 12.35 -26.09
CA ARG A 161 0.68 12.97 -25.02
C ARG A 161 -0.72 12.42 -25.08
N VAL A 162 -1.16 11.84 -23.96
CA VAL A 162 -2.49 11.26 -23.81
C VAL A 162 -3.22 11.97 -22.69
N SER A 163 -4.49 12.25 -22.92
CA SER A 163 -5.40 12.86 -21.95
C SER A 163 -6.58 11.92 -21.67
N GLY A 164 -6.99 11.80 -20.41
CA GLY A 164 -8.25 11.13 -20.08
C GLY A 164 -8.35 10.60 -18.65
N PRO A 165 -9.51 10.05 -18.27
CA PRO A 165 -9.81 9.67 -16.89
C PRO A 165 -8.90 8.55 -16.36
N GLY A 166 -8.50 7.61 -17.22
CA GLY A 166 -7.59 6.50 -16.84
C GLY A 166 -6.15 6.95 -16.54
N VAL A 167 -5.72 8.10 -17.08
CA VAL A 167 -4.36 8.64 -16.92
C VAL A 167 -4.10 9.12 -15.48
N VAL A 168 -5.15 9.44 -14.74
CA VAL A 168 -5.06 9.89 -13.34
C VAL A 168 -4.34 8.86 -12.47
N ASN A 169 -4.53 7.58 -12.76
CA ASN A 169 -3.95 6.47 -11.98
C ASN A 169 -2.55 6.06 -12.45
N TRP A 170 -1.97 6.77 -13.43
CA TRP A 170 -0.63 6.46 -13.93
C TRP A 170 0.48 7.08 -13.09
N HIS A 171 1.64 6.45 -13.11
CA HIS A 171 2.81 6.85 -12.35
C HIS A 171 4.03 7.02 -13.26
N PRO A 172 4.93 8.00 -12.98
CA PRO A 172 6.21 8.09 -13.68
C PRO A 172 7.00 6.78 -13.58
N ASN A 173 7.59 6.37 -14.70
CA ASN A 173 8.32 5.11 -14.92
C ASN A 173 7.46 3.84 -14.88
N GLN A 174 6.14 3.97 -14.96
CA GLN A 174 5.25 2.83 -15.17
C GLN A 174 5.31 2.36 -16.62
N GLY A 175 5.48 1.06 -16.84
CA GLY A 175 5.36 0.40 -18.12
C GLY A 175 3.89 0.18 -18.49
N LEU A 176 3.55 0.45 -19.75
CA LEU A 176 2.21 0.29 -20.30
C LEU A 176 2.28 -0.69 -21.46
N PHE A 177 1.49 -1.74 -21.41
CA PHE A 177 1.51 -2.83 -22.38
C PHE A 177 0.17 -2.92 -23.09
N PRO A 178 0.10 -2.69 -24.41
CA PRO A 178 -1.12 -2.92 -25.15
C PRO A 178 -1.51 -4.40 -25.11
N ALA A 179 -2.81 -4.69 -24.96
CA ALA A 179 -3.32 -6.05 -25.07
C ALA A 179 -3.01 -6.71 -26.44
N ASP A 180 -2.92 -5.90 -27.50
CA ASP A 180 -2.83 -6.36 -28.89
C ASP A 180 -1.39 -6.60 -29.41
N ASN A 181 -0.45 -7.00 -28.54
CA ASN A 181 0.95 -7.28 -28.92
C ASN A 181 1.66 -6.07 -29.60
N GLY A 182 1.16 -4.86 -29.34
CA GLY A 182 1.71 -3.60 -29.83
C GLY A 182 2.96 -3.16 -29.07
N PRO A 183 3.60 -2.04 -29.46
CA PRO A 183 4.78 -1.54 -28.78
C PRO A 183 4.47 -1.21 -27.32
N ALA A 184 5.36 -1.58 -26.40
CA ALA A 184 5.27 -1.18 -25.01
C ALA A 184 5.62 0.32 -24.84
N PHE A 185 5.10 0.94 -23.80
CA PHE A 185 5.36 2.35 -23.48
C PHE A 185 5.82 2.51 -22.04
N ILE A 186 6.47 3.64 -21.75
CA ILE A 186 6.80 4.04 -20.38
C ILE A 186 6.29 5.46 -20.12
N VAL A 187 5.64 5.65 -18.97
CA VAL A 187 5.18 6.97 -18.53
C VAL A 187 6.38 7.82 -18.11
N ARG A 188 6.64 8.93 -18.80
CA ARG A 188 7.72 9.86 -18.45
C ARG A 188 7.27 10.96 -17.51
N GLN A 189 6.06 11.46 -17.73
CA GLN A 189 5.53 12.56 -16.94
C GLN A 189 4.01 12.47 -16.88
N ARG A 190 3.42 12.83 -15.73
CA ARG A 190 1.96 13.00 -15.56
C ARG A 190 1.68 14.39 -15.00
N ARG A 191 0.72 15.10 -15.59
CA ARG A 191 0.20 16.39 -15.13
C ARG A 191 -1.33 16.32 -15.10
N GLY A 192 -1.91 16.12 -13.92
CA GLY A 192 -3.37 16.00 -13.79
C GLY A 192 -3.93 14.81 -14.57
N GLN A 193 -4.76 15.10 -15.57
CA GLN A 193 -5.37 14.10 -16.47
C GLN A 193 -4.56 13.88 -17.76
N GLU A 194 -3.39 14.51 -17.89
CA GLU A 194 -2.50 14.34 -19.04
C GLU A 194 -1.24 13.57 -18.63
N ALA A 195 -0.76 12.72 -19.53
CA ALA A 195 0.54 12.06 -19.39
C ALA A 195 1.32 12.07 -20.70
N VAL A 196 2.63 12.15 -20.57
CA VAL A 196 3.59 11.94 -21.64
C VAL A 196 4.14 10.53 -21.51
N ILE A 197 3.95 9.72 -22.55
CA ILE A 197 4.45 8.35 -22.65
C ILE A 197 5.49 8.26 -23.77
N GLU A 198 6.50 7.42 -23.58
CA GLU A 198 7.57 7.16 -24.55
C GLU A 198 7.47 5.70 -25.02
N ILE A 199 7.67 5.43 -26.31
CA ILE A 199 7.82 4.05 -26.81
C ILE A 199 9.07 3.43 -26.18
N LEU A 200 8.88 2.29 -25.52
CA LEU A 200 9.97 1.46 -25.04
C LEU A 200 10.68 0.84 -26.25
N LYS A 201 11.97 1.13 -26.38
CA LYS A 201 12.82 0.40 -27.31
C LYS A 201 13.14 -0.93 -26.68
N ASP A 202 12.79 -2.00 -27.37
CA ASP A 202 13.25 -3.32 -27.03
C ASP A 202 14.74 -3.43 -27.37
N TYR A 203 15.55 -3.82 -26.39
CA TYR A 203 17.00 -4.02 -26.54
C TYR A 203 17.38 -5.50 -26.42
N THR A 204 16.43 -6.43 -26.54
CA THR A 204 16.73 -7.88 -26.53
C THR A 204 17.28 -8.42 -27.85
N ALA A 205 17.87 -7.57 -28.69
CA ALA A 205 18.49 -7.94 -29.97
C ALA A 205 20.02 -7.92 -29.89
#